data_AF-A0A1W0WZF9-F1
#
_entry.id   AF-A0A1W0WZF9-F1
#
_cell.length_a   1.000
_cell.length_b   1.000
_cell.length_c   1.000
_cell.angle_alpha   90.00
_cell.angle_beta   90.00
_cell.angle_gamma   90.00
#
_symmetry.space_group_name_H-M   'P 1'
#
loop_
_entity.id
_entity.type
_entity.pdbx_description
1 polymer ?
#
loop_
_entity_poly.entity_id
_entity_poly.type
_entity_poly.pdbx_seq_one_letter_code
_entity_poly.pdbx_strand_id
1 'polypeptide(L)'
;MARWPSPKRLLVAVGIIWLCGMAFIFKHVVDLITRTAVLEAEEEARWRNSTDAPVDLAGLKSLRTGVQARNAAASLKIANLISTSNFSHIIVAQIHSRIPYINALLDSMSTVRGIETALIVFSHDLVDLEIESAVATRNATLNIVQIYFPFSIQLHGNEFPAPGHRDCPERLEKRKAAKWGCRGSNSSDLYGNYRNAKLSQVKLHWWWKFHYTFTNISLARTGIPVLFVEEDHYLLPDALFLLDYFWKLRLTACDPPCPTVAIAHHRVKLADYDDAYRHYHIGPWSGSTNIGLIFSYDNYLTVANCSQVFCDVDDYNWDWSVYFIMNRCVETEFEMLMVKAPRILHIGNCAGLHHGKTDEECDMARNIAEAKKKVKKLTKNGDLFPVDMEQRRATWMQQQKEQVENGGWGDWRDRQLCRSITKSFIGRV
;
A
#
# COMPACT_ATOMS: atom_id res chain seq x y z
N MET A 1 20.78 76.63 -34.30
CA MET A 1 21.68 75.47 -34.49
C MET A 1 21.95 74.83 -33.14
N ALA A 2 21.27 73.73 -32.82
CA ALA A 2 21.61 72.95 -31.62
C ALA A 2 22.93 72.22 -31.86
N ARG A 3 23.98 72.57 -31.10
CA ARG A 3 25.29 71.89 -31.18
C ARG A 3 25.12 70.47 -30.64
N TRP A 4 25.26 69.48 -31.52
CA TRP A 4 25.32 68.08 -31.11
C TRP A 4 26.52 67.87 -30.17
N PRO A 5 26.37 67.09 -29.09
CA PRO A 5 27.47 66.82 -28.17
C PRO A 5 28.59 66.08 -28.91
N SER A 6 29.85 66.45 -28.64
CA SER A 6 31.02 65.76 -29.23
C SER A 6 30.95 64.25 -28.95
N PRO A 7 31.38 63.36 -29.87
CA PRO A 7 31.32 61.91 -29.69
C PRO A 7 31.88 61.41 -28.34
N LYS A 8 32.94 62.05 -27.83
CA LYS A 8 33.52 61.77 -26.51
C LYS A 8 32.54 61.99 -25.35
N ARG A 9 31.71 63.04 -25.39
CA ARG A 9 30.70 63.34 -24.36
C ARG A 9 29.53 62.36 -24.42
N LEU A 10 29.15 61.89 -25.61
CA LEU A 10 28.11 60.88 -25.79
C LEU A 10 28.57 59.51 -25.23
N LEU A 11 29.82 59.11 -25.50
CA LEU A 11 30.42 57.89 -24.95
C LEU A 11 30.50 57.92 -23.42
N VAL A 12 30.87 59.05 -22.82
CA VAL A 12 30.87 59.22 -21.35
C VAL A 12 29.47 59.11 -20.78
N ALA A 13 28.46 59.73 -21.41
CA ALA A 13 27.07 59.65 -20.95
C ALA A 13 26.52 58.21 -21.04
N VAL A 14 26.80 57.49 -22.14
CA VAL A 14 26.42 56.07 -22.30
C VAL A 14 27.14 55.21 -21.25
N GLY A 15 28.43 55.45 -20.99
CA GLY A 15 29.18 54.75 -19.95
C GLY A 15 28.62 54.97 -18.54
N ILE A 16 28.23 56.20 -18.19
CA ILE A 16 27.59 56.51 -16.90
C ILE A 16 26.22 55.82 -16.78
N ILE A 17 25.38 55.90 -17.82
CA ILE A 17 24.06 55.24 -17.82
C ILE A 17 24.21 53.72 -17.65
N TRP A 18 25.18 53.11 -18.34
CA TRP A 18 25.46 51.68 -18.23
C TRP A 18 25.94 51.31 -16.82
N LEU A 19 26.85 52.08 -16.22
CA LEU A 19 27.31 51.87 -14.84
C LEU A 19 26.17 52.03 -13.82
N CYS A 20 25.31 53.04 -13.99
CA CYS A 20 24.13 53.22 -13.14
C CYS A 20 23.14 52.06 -13.28
N GLY A 21 22.92 51.55 -14.51
CA GLY A 21 22.11 50.36 -14.76
C GLY A 21 22.67 49.11 -14.10
N MET A 22 23.99 48.87 -14.22
CA MET A 22 24.67 47.74 -13.57
C MET A 22 24.60 47.83 -12.04
N ALA A 23 24.78 49.03 -11.46
CA ALA A 23 24.66 49.23 -10.02
C ALA A 23 23.23 48.99 -9.50
N PHE A 24 22.22 49.38 -10.28
CA PHE A 24 20.81 49.12 -9.96
C PHE A 24 20.49 47.62 -10.00
N ILE A 25 20.94 46.91 -11.05
CA ILE A 25 20.79 45.45 -11.14
C ILE A 25 21.51 44.76 -9.98
N PHE A 26 22.75 45.14 -9.70
CA PHE A 26 23.53 44.57 -8.60
C PHE A 26 22.82 44.77 -7.25
N LYS A 27 22.33 45.98 -6.96
CA LYS A 27 21.55 46.25 -5.75
C LYS A 27 20.30 45.38 -5.67
N HIS A 28 19.54 45.26 -6.76
CA HIS A 28 18.35 44.41 -6.79
C HIS A 28 18.67 42.94 -6.56
N VAL A 29 19.77 42.44 -7.14
CA VAL A 29 20.22 41.05 -6.95
C VAL A 29 20.64 40.84 -5.49
N VAL A 30 21.40 41.77 -4.90
CA VAL A 30 21.81 41.70 -3.48
C VAL A 30 20.60 41.76 -2.55
N ASP A 31 19.64 42.65 -2.80
CA ASP A 31 18.40 42.77 -2.02
C ASP A 31 17.57 41.48 -2.11
N LEU A 32 17.47 40.88 -3.30
CA LEU A 32 16.77 39.62 -3.50
C LEU A 32 17.45 38.48 -2.73
N ILE A 33 18.77 38.33 -2.87
CA ILE A 33 19.56 37.31 -2.16
C ILE A 33 19.41 37.46 -0.64
N THR A 34 19.48 38.69 -0.14
CA THR A 34 19.36 38.98 1.30
C THR A 34 17.97 38.64 1.82
N ARG A 35 16.92 39.01 1.10
CA ARG A 35 15.53 38.65 1.46
C ARG A 35 15.32 37.15 1.48
N THR A 36 15.83 36.43 0.48
CA THR A 36 15.75 34.96 0.43
C THR A 36 16.48 34.34 1.63
N ALA A 37 17.67 34.83 1.97
CA ALA A 37 18.42 34.33 3.12
C ALA A 37 17.71 34.55 4.46
N VAL A 38 17.05 35.70 4.65
CA VAL A 38 16.25 35.99 5.86
C VAL A 38 15.06 35.05 5.95
N LEU A 39 14.30 34.87 4.87
CA LEU A 39 13.16 33.94 4.85
C LEU A 39 13.58 32.50 5.15
N GLU A 40 14.71 32.04 4.60
CA GLU A 40 15.26 30.71 4.91
C GLU A 40 15.66 30.56 6.37
N ALA A 41 16.26 31.59 6.97
CA ALA A 41 16.63 31.57 8.38
C ALA A 41 15.42 31.58 9.31
N GLU A 42 14.38 32.34 8.96
CA GLU A 42 13.10 32.35 9.70
C GLU A 42 12.37 31.00 9.59
N GLU A 43 12.39 30.37 8.42
CA GLU A 43 11.84 29.03 8.20
C GLU A 43 12.57 27.99 9.05
N GLU A 44 13.90 28.00 9.04
CA GLU A 44 14.74 27.11 9.85
C GLU A 44 14.49 27.32 11.35
N ALA A 45 14.45 28.57 11.81
CA ALA A 45 14.18 28.90 13.21
C ALA A 45 12.78 28.44 13.63
N ARG A 46 11.77 28.61 12.76
CA ARG A 46 10.41 28.13 13.01
C ARG A 46 10.35 26.62 13.12
N TRP A 47 11.05 25.89 12.25
CA TRP A 47 11.14 24.43 12.32
C TRP A 47 11.88 23.96 13.58
N ARG A 48 13.05 24.55 13.90
CA ARG A 48 13.83 24.22 15.10
C ARG A 48 13.09 24.50 16.40
N ASN A 49 12.30 25.56 16.44
CA ASN A 49 11.50 25.93 17.60
C ASN A 49 10.14 25.23 17.63
N SER A 50 9.79 24.47 16.59
CA SER A 50 8.58 23.65 16.62
C SER A 50 8.78 22.53 17.64
N THR A 51 7.85 22.43 18.58
CA THR A 51 7.79 21.35 19.56
C THR A 51 6.65 20.43 19.17
N ASP A 52 6.86 19.12 19.34
CA ASP A 52 5.75 18.18 19.24
C ASP A 52 4.66 18.55 20.25
N ALA A 53 3.41 18.23 19.90
CA ALA A 53 2.32 18.29 20.86
C ALA A 53 2.63 17.39 22.07
N PRO A 54 2.19 17.74 23.29
CA PRO A 54 2.33 16.87 24.44
C PRO A 54 1.73 15.49 24.15
N VAL A 55 2.53 14.45 24.38
CA VAL A 55 2.12 13.06 24.17
C VAL A 55 1.66 12.45 25.49
N ASP A 56 0.47 11.85 25.49
CA ASP A 56 -0.02 11.05 26.62
C ASP A 56 0.74 9.71 26.69
N LEU A 57 1.87 9.72 27.40
CA LEU A 57 2.72 8.55 27.58
C LEU A 57 2.01 7.40 28.31
N ALA A 58 1.12 7.72 29.25
CA ALA A 58 0.35 6.71 29.98
C ALA A 58 -0.68 6.05 29.06
N GLY A 59 -1.40 6.86 28.28
CA GLY A 59 -2.30 6.39 27.23
C GLY A 59 -1.60 5.53 26.18
N LEU A 60 -0.44 5.96 25.66
CA LEU A 60 0.35 5.16 24.71
C LEU A 60 0.80 3.82 25.31
N LYS A 61 1.27 3.80 26.56
CA LYS A 61 1.66 2.56 27.23
C LYS A 61 0.47 1.62 27.38
N SER A 62 -0.68 2.14 27.79
CA SER A 62 -1.94 1.39 27.88
C SER A 62 -2.34 0.82 26.52
N LEU A 63 -2.31 1.64 25.47
CA LEU A 63 -2.66 1.24 24.11
C LEU A 63 -1.75 0.13 23.56
N ARG A 64 -0.43 0.25 23.74
CA ARG A 64 0.55 -0.78 23.37
C ARG A 64 0.29 -2.10 24.09
N THR A 65 0.00 -2.03 25.39
CA THR A 65 -0.33 -3.22 26.21
C THR A 65 -1.64 -3.85 25.73
N GLY A 66 -2.63 -3.03 25.40
CA GLY A 66 -3.90 -3.47 24.82
C GLY A 66 -3.74 -4.17 23.48
N VAL A 67 -2.85 -3.68 22.60
CA VAL A 67 -2.53 -4.34 21.31
C VAL A 67 -1.84 -5.68 21.53
N GLN A 68 -0.90 -5.77 22.47
CA GLN A 68 -0.24 -7.04 22.81
C GLN A 68 -1.26 -8.07 23.33
N ALA A 69 -2.16 -7.66 24.22
CA ALA A 69 -3.21 -8.52 24.75
C ALA A 69 -4.18 -8.98 23.65
N ARG A 70 -4.60 -8.08 22.75
CA ARG A 70 -5.44 -8.42 21.58
C ARG A 70 -4.78 -9.46 20.68
N ASN A 71 -3.50 -9.28 20.34
CA ASN A 71 -2.76 -10.23 19.51
C ASN A 71 -2.56 -11.61 20.18
N ALA A 72 -2.36 -11.64 21.50
CA ALA A 72 -2.31 -12.89 22.25
C ALA A 72 -3.66 -13.61 22.22
N ALA A 73 -4.76 -12.89 22.47
CA ALA A 73 -6.11 -13.43 22.39
C ALA A 73 -6.47 -13.90 20.98
N ALA A 74 -6.07 -13.17 19.95
CA ALA A 74 -6.26 -13.55 18.55
C ALA A 74 -5.54 -14.87 18.22
N SER A 75 -4.31 -15.04 18.70
CA SER A 75 -3.54 -16.27 18.51
C SER A 75 -4.25 -17.49 19.14
N LEU A 76 -4.79 -17.33 20.35
CA LEU A 76 -5.59 -18.37 21.01
C LEU A 76 -6.89 -18.66 20.26
N LYS A 77 -7.59 -17.62 19.80
CA LYS A 77 -8.83 -17.76 19.02
C LYS A 77 -8.58 -18.51 17.71
N ILE A 78 -7.49 -18.20 16.99
CA ILE A 78 -7.10 -18.90 15.76
C ILE A 78 -6.83 -20.38 16.05
N ALA A 79 -6.03 -20.69 17.07
CA ALA A 79 -5.73 -22.07 17.45
C ALA A 79 -7.00 -22.86 17.79
N ASN A 80 -7.92 -22.26 18.55
CA ASN A 80 -9.20 -22.87 18.88
C ASN A 80 -10.05 -23.13 17.63
N LEU A 81 -10.23 -22.12 16.77
CA LEU A 81 -11.00 -22.25 15.53
C LEU A 81 -10.45 -23.36 14.63
N ILE A 82 -9.13 -23.40 14.42
CA ILE A 82 -8.48 -24.43 13.60
C ILE A 82 -8.68 -25.83 14.20
N SER A 83 -8.75 -25.96 15.53
CA SER A 83 -8.97 -27.25 16.19
C SER A 83 -10.42 -27.74 16.12
N THR A 84 -11.39 -26.83 15.96
CA THR A 84 -12.82 -27.13 15.99
C THR A 84 -13.50 -27.11 14.62
N SER A 85 -12.81 -26.66 13.58
CA SER A 85 -13.40 -26.41 12.27
C SER A 85 -12.42 -26.71 11.15
N ASN A 86 -12.95 -27.20 10.03
CA ASN A 86 -12.19 -27.44 8.81
C ASN A 86 -12.35 -26.23 7.89
N PHE A 87 -11.26 -25.47 7.74
CA PHE A 87 -11.22 -24.34 6.82
C PHE A 87 -10.56 -24.75 5.50
N SER A 88 -11.11 -24.28 4.38
CA SER A 88 -10.53 -24.47 3.04
C SER A 88 -9.85 -23.22 2.50
N HIS A 89 -10.07 -22.08 3.14
CA HIS A 89 -9.54 -20.77 2.72
C HIS A 89 -9.11 -19.95 3.93
N ILE A 90 -8.11 -19.09 3.71
CA ILE A 90 -7.78 -18.01 4.63
C ILE A 90 -7.92 -16.68 3.88
N ILE A 91 -8.66 -15.73 4.44
CA ILE A 91 -8.78 -14.38 3.88
C ILE A 91 -8.11 -13.41 4.86
N VAL A 92 -7.13 -12.64 4.39
CA VAL A 92 -6.42 -11.65 5.22
C VAL A 92 -6.72 -10.26 4.69
N ALA A 93 -7.45 -9.47 5.47
CA ALA A 93 -7.82 -8.11 5.13
C ALA A 93 -6.90 -7.09 5.81
N GLN A 94 -6.31 -6.16 5.05
CA GLN A 94 -5.63 -4.99 5.60
C GLN A 94 -6.64 -3.89 5.89
N ILE A 95 -6.75 -3.49 7.16
CA ILE A 95 -7.74 -2.54 7.68
C ILE A 95 -7.04 -1.30 8.23
N HIS A 96 -7.54 -0.12 7.86
CA HIS A 96 -7.07 1.17 8.35
C HIS A 96 -8.19 1.93 9.08
N SER A 97 -9.07 2.64 8.35
CA SER A 97 -10.03 3.57 8.97
C SER A 97 -11.30 3.85 8.17
N ARG A 98 -11.49 3.29 6.96
CA ARG A 98 -12.63 3.67 6.10
C ARG A 98 -13.87 2.81 6.39
N ILE A 99 -14.56 3.12 7.48
CA ILE A 99 -15.71 2.36 8.02
C ILE A 99 -16.81 2.04 6.98
N PRO A 100 -17.24 2.98 6.09
CA PRO A 100 -18.22 2.64 5.06
C PRO A 100 -17.76 1.53 4.12
N TYR A 101 -16.47 1.51 3.76
CA TYR A 101 -15.88 0.46 2.94
C TYR A 101 -15.68 -0.84 3.72
N ILE A 102 -15.23 -0.77 4.97
CA ILE A 102 -15.13 -1.95 5.86
C ILE A 102 -16.50 -2.65 5.98
N ASN A 103 -17.56 -1.88 6.19
CA ASN A 103 -18.92 -2.42 6.23
C ASN A 103 -19.33 -3.04 4.89
N ALA A 104 -19.01 -2.40 3.76
CA ALA A 104 -19.29 -2.97 2.45
C ALA A 104 -18.50 -4.27 2.18
N LEU A 105 -17.25 -4.36 2.64
CA LEU A 105 -16.44 -5.57 2.58
C LEU A 105 -17.10 -6.69 3.39
N LEU A 106 -17.43 -6.44 4.67
CA LEU A 106 -18.11 -7.39 5.56
C LEU A 106 -19.45 -7.87 4.98
N ASP A 107 -20.27 -6.94 4.49
CA ASP A 107 -21.55 -7.25 3.86
C ASP A 107 -21.33 -8.12 2.61
N SER A 108 -20.35 -7.79 1.77
CA SER A 108 -20.07 -8.57 0.56
C SER A 108 -19.57 -9.99 0.88
N MET A 109 -18.67 -10.14 1.86
CA MET A 109 -18.19 -11.44 2.34
C MET A 109 -19.35 -12.34 2.77
N SER A 110 -20.36 -11.79 3.45
CA SER A 110 -21.52 -12.57 3.90
C SER A 110 -22.35 -13.17 2.76
N THR A 111 -22.19 -12.67 1.53
CA THR A 111 -22.87 -13.18 0.33
C THR A 111 -22.05 -14.19 -0.48
N VAL A 112 -20.78 -14.39 -0.11
CA VAL A 112 -19.89 -15.31 -0.82
C VAL A 112 -20.25 -16.75 -0.46
N ARG A 113 -20.47 -17.57 -1.48
CA ARG A 113 -20.75 -19.00 -1.28
C ARG A 113 -19.50 -19.70 -0.71
N GLY A 114 -19.67 -20.44 0.39
CA GLY A 114 -18.58 -21.16 1.05
C GLY A 114 -17.82 -20.34 2.09
N ILE A 115 -18.23 -19.09 2.35
CA ILE A 115 -17.55 -18.20 3.31
C ILE A 115 -17.48 -18.78 4.73
N GLU A 116 -18.44 -19.63 5.10
CA GLU A 116 -18.48 -20.33 6.39
C GLU A 116 -17.27 -21.26 6.60
N THR A 117 -16.61 -21.67 5.51
CA THR A 117 -15.39 -22.49 5.52
C THR A 117 -14.10 -21.67 5.38
N ALA A 118 -14.19 -20.33 5.43
CA ALA A 118 -13.03 -19.44 5.41
C ALA A 118 -12.68 -18.94 6.81
N LEU A 119 -11.40 -18.99 7.18
CA LEU A 119 -10.87 -18.24 8.32
C LEU A 119 -10.57 -16.81 7.85
N ILE A 120 -11.20 -15.82 8.47
CA ILE A 120 -11.04 -14.41 8.08
C ILE A 120 -10.19 -13.70 9.14
N VAL A 121 -9.11 -13.05 8.71
CA VAL A 121 -8.19 -12.32 9.56
C VAL A 121 -8.20 -10.86 9.17
N PHE A 122 -8.71 -10.01 10.04
CA PHE A 122 -8.64 -8.56 9.89
C PHE A 122 -7.38 -8.07 10.58
N SER A 123 -6.46 -7.47 9.81
CA SER A 123 -5.20 -6.94 10.28
C SER A 123 -5.30 -5.42 10.32
N HIS A 124 -5.23 -4.85 11.51
CA HIS A 124 -5.45 -3.43 11.78
C HIS A 124 -4.13 -2.71 12.06
N ASP A 125 -3.93 -1.51 11.52
CA ASP A 125 -2.90 -0.58 12.00
C ASP A 125 -3.44 0.55 12.88
N LEU A 126 -4.75 0.52 13.16
CA LEU A 126 -5.43 1.44 14.06
C LEU A 126 -6.28 0.65 15.05
N VAL A 127 -6.18 0.98 16.33
CA VAL A 127 -7.18 0.58 17.33
C VAL A 127 -8.32 1.56 17.26
N ASP A 128 -9.47 1.08 16.78
CA ASP A 128 -10.68 1.86 16.60
C ASP A 128 -11.89 1.04 17.07
N LEU A 129 -12.60 1.55 18.08
CA LEU A 129 -13.72 0.86 18.70
C LEU A 129 -14.94 0.74 17.78
N GLU A 130 -15.12 1.66 16.84
CA GLU A 130 -16.21 1.61 15.88
C GLU A 130 -15.98 0.49 14.86
N ILE A 131 -14.73 0.33 14.40
CA ILE A 131 -14.33 -0.82 13.56
C ILE A 131 -14.49 -2.13 14.34
N GLU A 132 -13.99 -2.20 15.58
CA GLU A 132 -14.12 -3.40 16.42
C GLU A 132 -15.61 -3.80 16.59
N SER A 133 -16.48 -2.81 16.81
CA SER A 133 -17.93 -3.00 16.92
C SER A 133 -18.54 -3.48 15.60
N ALA A 134 -18.19 -2.85 14.47
CA ALA A 134 -18.66 -3.24 13.15
C ALA A 134 -18.32 -4.71 12.85
N VAL A 135 -17.08 -5.15 13.13
CA VAL A 135 -16.67 -6.55 12.98
C VAL A 135 -17.45 -7.47 13.93
N ALA A 136 -17.59 -7.08 15.20
CA ALA A 136 -18.24 -7.91 16.22
C ALA A 136 -19.67 -8.30 15.85
N THR A 137 -20.42 -7.40 15.23
CA THR A 137 -21.80 -7.65 14.79
C THR A 137 -21.93 -8.71 13.68
N ARG A 138 -20.83 -9.10 13.02
CA ARG A 138 -20.81 -10.15 11.97
C ARG A 138 -20.22 -11.49 12.43
N ASN A 139 -19.78 -11.60 13.68
CA ASN A 139 -19.16 -12.82 14.21
C ASN A 139 -20.09 -14.06 14.21
N ALA A 140 -21.40 -13.87 14.09
CA ALA A 140 -22.37 -14.97 14.02
C ALA A 140 -22.35 -15.71 12.66
N THR A 141 -21.90 -15.05 11.60
CA THR A 141 -21.89 -15.60 10.23
C THR A 141 -20.49 -15.74 9.65
N LEU A 142 -19.53 -14.95 10.14
CA LEU A 142 -18.16 -14.90 9.65
C LEU A 142 -17.17 -15.30 10.74
N ASN A 143 -16.24 -16.21 10.40
CA ASN A 143 -15.18 -16.65 11.30
C ASN A 143 -14.03 -15.63 11.35
N ILE A 144 -14.30 -14.44 11.90
CA ILE A 144 -13.35 -13.33 11.92
C ILE A 144 -12.47 -13.34 13.16
N VAL A 145 -11.18 -13.15 12.97
CA VAL A 145 -10.19 -12.84 14.01
C VAL A 145 -9.54 -11.50 13.70
N GLN A 146 -9.35 -10.65 14.71
CA GLN A 146 -8.71 -9.35 14.56
C GLN A 146 -7.29 -9.38 15.15
N ILE A 147 -6.30 -8.95 14.37
CA ILE A 147 -4.90 -8.80 14.76
C ILE A 147 -4.45 -7.36 14.53
N TYR A 148 -3.45 -6.89 15.27
CA TYR A 148 -3.07 -5.48 15.32
C TYR A 148 -1.57 -5.32 15.05
N PHE A 149 -1.23 -4.53 14.03
CA PHE A 149 0.13 -4.20 13.66
C PHE A 149 0.81 -3.41 14.79
N PRO A 150 1.86 -3.98 15.43
CA PRO A 150 2.42 -3.42 16.66
C PRO A 150 3.34 -2.22 16.43
N PHE A 151 3.62 -1.85 15.18
CA PHE A 151 4.49 -0.73 14.80
C PHE A 151 3.73 0.40 14.09
N SER A 152 2.42 0.54 14.35
CA SER A 152 1.64 1.62 13.74
C SER A 152 1.95 2.98 14.33
N ILE A 153 1.68 4.04 13.58
CA ILE A 153 1.83 5.44 13.97
C ILE A 153 1.06 5.73 15.26
N GLN A 154 -0.17 5.22 15.39
CA GLN A 154 -1.03 5.43 16.58
C GLN A 154 -0.33 4.98 17.87
N LEU A 155 0.48 3.94 17.80
CA LEU A 155 1.19 3.39 18.95
C LEU A 155 2.47 4.16 19.33
N HIS A 156 2.93 5.10 18.50
CA HIS A 156 4.25 5.71 18.66
C HIS A 156 4.24 7.24 18.84
N GLY A 157 3.07 7.88 18.86
CA GLY A 157 2.94 9.30 19.19
C GLY A 157 3.76 10.17 18.23
N ASN A 158 4.84 10.77 18.73
CA ASN A 158 5.78 11.63 18.01
C ASN A 158 7.17 10.98 17.80
N GLU A 159 7.28 9.66 17.97
CA GLU A 159 8.53 8.91 17.81
C GLU A 159 8.43 7.90 16.67
N PHE A 160 9.57 7.61 16.03
CA PHE A 160 9.62 6.61 14.96
C PHE A 160 8.98 5.27 15.40
N PRO A 161 8.13 4.63 14.57
CA PRO A 161 7.81 4.94 13.18
C PRO A 161 6.74 6.03 12.94
N ALA A 162 6.19 6.67 13.96
CA ALA A 162 5.39 7.88 13.78
C ALA A 162 6.26 9.07 13.31
N PRO A 163 5.65 10.14 12.75
CA PRO A 163 6.36 11.39 12.50
C PRO A 163 6.86 12.00 13.81
N GLY A 164 8.06 12.57 13.82
CA GLY A 164 8.55 13.39 14.94
C GLY A 164 9.10 14.72 14.45
N HIS A 165 9.05 15.78 15.28
CA HIS A 165 9.49 17.14 14.89
C HIS A 165 10.90 17.22 14.30
N ARG A 166 11.82 16.32 14.70
CA ARG A 166 13.19 16.30 14.20
C ARG A 166 13.36 15.67 12.83
N ASP A 167 12.34 14.99 12.31
CA ASP A 167 12.41 14.41 10.97
C ASP A 167 12.47 15.53 9.91
N CYS A 168 13.21 15.28 8.84
CA CYS A 168 13.25 16.22 7.72
C CYS A 168 11.85 16.35 7.11
N PRO A 169 11.35 17.58 6.85
CA PRO A 169 10.13 17.77 6.07
C PRO A 169 10.24 17.08 4.71
N GLU A 170 9.16 16.40 4.28
CA GLU A 170 9.15 15.53 3.09
C GLU A 170 9.78 16.18 1.86
N ARG A 171 9.49 17.47 1.59
CA ARG A 171 9.96 18.18 0.39
C ARG A 171 11.09 19.16 0.65
N LEU A 172 11.82 19.02 1.77
CA LEU A 172 12.94 19.90 2.07
C LEU A 172 14.08 19.68 1.05
N GLU A 173 14.71 20.74 0.57
CA GLU A 173 15.85 20.62 -0.34
C GLU A 173 17.04 19.93 0.36
N LYS A 174 17.77 19.05 -0.33
CA LYS A 174 18.93 18.31 0.23
C LYS A 174 19.97 19.22 0.90
N ARG A 175 20.31 20.35 0.28
CA ARG A 175 21.24 21.34 0.85
C ARG A 175 20.71 21.93 2.16
N LYS A 176 19.41 22.23 2.21
CA LYS A 176 18.75 22.75 3.43
C LYS A 176 18.70 21.68 4.51
N ALA A 177 18.34 20.45 4.19
CA ALA A 177 18.30 19.34 5.14
C ALA A 177 19.68 19.09 5.78
N ALA A 178 20.75 19.11 4.98
CA ALA A 178 22.12 19.01 5.48
C ALA A 178 22.49 20.16 6.43
N LYS A 179 22.06 21.40 6.10
CA LYS A 179 22.26 22.58 6.96
C LYS A 179 21.45 22.51 8.25
N TRP A 180 20.20 22.09 8.17
CA TRP A 180 19.29 21.98 9.32
C TRP A 180 19.70 20.85 10.26
N GLY A 181 20.38 19.82 9.74
CA GLY A 181 20.77 18.64 10.51
C GLY A 181 19.57 17.82 10.97
N CYS A 182 18.47 17.88 10.23
CA CYS A 182 17.26 17.11 10.52
C CYS A 182 17.54 15.60 10.39
N ARG A 183 16.75 14.80 11.12
CA ARG A 183 16.84 13.34 11.14
C ARG A 183 16.39 12.79 9.78
N GLY A 184 17.21 11.93 9.20
CA GLY A 184 16.99 11.37 7.86
C GLY A 184 17.56 12.22 6.72
N SER A 185 18.26 13.32 7.02
CA SER A 185 18.84 14.24 6.01
C SER A 185 19.80 13.59 5.00
N ASN A 186 20.42 12.46 5.37
CA ASN A 186 21.29 11.68 4.48
C ASN A 186 20.57 10.53 3.74
N SER A 187 19.25 10.42 3.89
CA SER A 187 18.45 9.27 3.46
C SER A 187 17.17 9.71 2.74
N SER A 188 17.33 10.60 1.77
CA SER A 188 16.25 10.92 0.84
C SER A 188 15.97 9.75 -0.09
N ASP A 189 14.76 9.68 -0.64
CA ASP A 189 14.42 8.77 -1.72
C ASP A 189 15.11 9.13 -3.06
N LEU A 190 14.87 8.30 -4.08
CA LEU A 190 15.35 8.44 -5.45
C LEU A 190 14.98 9.78 -6.09
N TYR A 191 13.90 10.41 -5.64
CA TYR A 191 13.40 11.69 -6.14
C TYR A 191 13.78 12.87 -5.23
N GLY A 192 14.54 12.63 -4.17
CA GLY A 192 15.02 13.64 -3.24
C GLY A 192 14.04 14.05 -2.15
N ASN A 193 12.94 13.32 -1.96
CA ASN A 193 12.01 13.53 -0.86
C ASN A 193 12.46 12.77 0.40
N TYR A 194 12.06 13.25 1.57
CA TYR A 194 12.25 12.59 2.85
C TYR A 194 11.01 11.79 3.26
N ARG A 195 11.20 10.98 4.31
CA ARG A 195 10.21 10.04 4.84
C ARG A 195 8.82 10.66 5.03
N ASN A 196 7.80 9.95 4.54
CA ASN A 196 6.41 10.16 4.93
C ASN A 196 5.91 8.93 5.72
N ALA A 197 5.67 9.10 7.02
CA ALA A 197 5.30 7.99 7.90
C ALA A 197 4.04 7.25 7.46
N LYS A 198 3.06 7.95 6.88
CA LYS A 198 1.79 7.35 6.43
C LYS A 198 2.01 6.39 5.27
N LEU A 199 2.85 6.79 4.31
CA LEU A 199 3.26 5.92 3.21
C LEU A 199 4.04 4.71 3.74
N SER A 200 5.00 4.96 4.66
CA SER A 200 5.81 3.88 5.22
C SER A 200 4.98 2.85 5.99
N GLN A 201 3.95 3.30 6.73
CA GLN A 201 3.07 2.41 7.51
C GLN A 201 2.40 1.35 6.62
N VAL A 202 1.94 1.71 5.42
CA VAL A 202 1.22 0.76 4.55
C VAL A 202 2.08 -0.42 4.16
N LYS A 203 3.33 -0.18 3.73
CA LYS A 203 4.27 -1.25 3.37
C LYS A 203 4.73 -2.05 4.58
N LEU A 204 5.01 -1.39 5.71
CA LEU A 204 5.40 -2.09 6.94
C LEU A 204 4.26 -2.98 7.49
N HIS A 205 3.02 -2.48 7.48
CA HIS A 205 1.84 -3.23 7.90
C HIS A 205 1.63 -4.43 6.97
N TRP A 206 1.71 -4.22 5.65
CA TRP A 206 1.57 -5.32 4.70
C TRP A 206 2.61 -6.41 4.94
N TRP A 207 3.87 -6.02 5.12
CA TRP A 207 4.98 -6.95 5.34
C TRP A 207 4.87 -7.71 6.66
N TRP A 208 4.48 -7.02 7.74
CA TRP A 208 4.26 -7.64 9.03
C TRP A 208 3.12 -8.67 8.98
N LYS A 209 1.97 -8.31 8.39
CA LYS A 209 0.83 -9.24 8.33
C LYS A 209 1.12 -10.42 7.42
N PHE A 210 1.86 -10.22 6.33
CA PHE A 210 2.30 -11.29 5.44
C PHE A 210 3.13 -12.33 6.21
N HIS A 211 4.13 -11.89 6.97
CA HIS A 211 4.87 -12.79 7.84
C HIS A 211 3.99 -13.43 8.91
N TYR A 212 3.21 -12.63 9.66
CA TYR A 212 2.34 -13.14 10.73
C TYR A 212 1.43 -14.26 10.22
N THR A 213 0.81 -14.11 9.06
CA THR A 213 -0.07 -15.12 8.48
C THR A 213 0.63 -16.46 8.32
N PHE A 214 1.79 -16.50 7.67
CA PHE A 214 2.46 -17.78 7.37
C PHE A 214 3.27 -18.35 8.53
N THR A 215 3.59 -17.56 9.56
CA THR A 215 4.29 -18.05 10.75
C THR A 215 3.36 -18.43 11.90
N ASN A 216 2.33 -17.62 12.16
CA ASN A 216 1.49 -17.74 13.35
C ASN A 216 0.17 -18.47 13.09
N ILE A 217 -0.25 -18.60 11.82
CA ILE A 217 -1.45 -19.36 11.46
C ILE A 217 -1.00 -20.69 10.86
N SER A 218 -1.01 -21.75 11.65
CA SER A 218 -0.54 -23.08 11.24
C SER A 218 -1.18 -23.58 9.95
N LEU A 219 -2.47 -23.29 9.78
CA LEU A 219 -3.24 -23.67 8.59
C LEU A 219 -2.67 -23.09 7.29
N ALA A 220 -2.08 -21.89 7.32
CA ALA A 220 -1.49 -21.25 6.13
C ALA A 220 -0.28 -22.04 5.57
N ARG A 221 0.28 -22.96 6.36
CA ARG A 221 1.42 -23.83 5.98
C ARG A 221 1.00 -25.17 5.39
N THR A 222 -0.30 -25.44 5.29
CA THR A 222 -0.84 -26.75 4.87
C THR A 222 -1.18 -26.85 3.37
N GLY A 223 -0.91 -25.80 2.59
CA GLY A 223 -1.25 -25.71 1.17
C GLY A 223 -2.62 -25.09 0.86
N ILE A 224 -3.34 -24.65 1.89
CA ILE A 224 -4.57 -23.84 1.75
C ILE A 224 -4.23 -22.48 1.14
N PRO A 225 -5.01 -22.01 0.13
CA PRO A 225 -4.81 -20.70 -0.46
C PRO A 225 -5.11 -19.57 0.53
N VAL A 226 -4.21 -18.59 0.61
CA VAL A 226 -4.39 -17.37 1.40
C VAL A 226 -4.70 -16.21 0.46
N LEU A 227 -5.93 -15.70 0.52
CA LEU A 227 -6.40 -14.54 -0.24
C LEU A 227 -6.14 -13.25 0.53
N PHE A 228 -5.37 -12.33 -0.05
CA PHE A 228 -5.14 -11.01 0.52
C PHE A 228 -6.10 -9.98 -0.07
N VAL A 229 -6.75 -9.20 0.80
CA VAL A 229 -7.68 -8.13 0.43
C VAL A 229 -7.44 -6.88 1.27
N GLU A 230 -8.05 -5.77 0.87
CA GLU A 230 -8.00 -4.48 1.57
C GLU A 230 -9.42 -4.04 1.94
N GLU A 231 -9.53 -3.08 2.86
CA GLU A 231 -10.81 -2.61 3.42
C GLU A 231 -11.81 -2.07 2.39
N ASP A 232 -11.34 -1.66 1.21
CA ASP A 232 -12.13 -1.10 0.10
C ASP A 232 -12.28 -2.07 -1.07
N HIS A 233 -12.18 -3.36 -0.77
CA HIS A 233 -12.58 -4.42 -1.67
C HIS A 233 -14.05 -4.82 -1.46
N TYR A 234 -14.69 -5.31 -2.52
CA TYR A 234 -16.03 -5.85 -2.51
C TYR A 234 -16.03 -7.21 -3.23
N LEU A 235 -16.32 -8.30 -2.51
CA LEU A 235 -16.27 -9.65 -3.04
C LEU A 235 -17.55 -10.00 -3.81
N LEU A 236 -17.41 -10.70 -4.94
CA LEU A 236 -18.53 -11.28 -5.67
C LEU A 236 -18.97 -12.62 -5.05
N PRO A 237 -20.25 -13.00 -5.18
CA PRO A 237 -20.79 -14.24 -4.60
C PRO A 237 -20.04 -15.53 -4.97
N ASP A 238 -19.38 -15.57 -6.13
CA ASP A 238 -18.64 -16.73 -6.64
C ASP A 238 -17.12 -16.64 -6.43
N ALA A 239 -16.62 -15.69 -5.62
CA ALA A 239 -15.19 -15.45 -5.47
C ALA A 239 -14.41 -16.69 -4.96
N LEU A 240 -14.88 -17.35 -3.91
CA LEU A 240 -14.23 -18.57 -3.39
C LEU A 240 -14.42 -19.78 -4.30
N PHE A 241 -15.58 -19.88 -4.96
CA PHE A 241 -15.84 -20.91 -5.96
C PHE A 241 -14.83 -20.84 -7.12
N LEU A 242 -14.57 -19.64 -7.65
CA LEU A 242 -13.54 -19.45 -8.67
C LEU A 242 -12.14 -19.67 -8.13
N LEU A 243 -11.86 -19.24 -6.89
CA LEU A 243 -10.56 -19.48 -6.27
C LEU A 243 -10.24 -20.98 -6.25
N ASP A 244 -11.17 -21.83 -5.82
CA ASP A 244 -10.97 -23.28 -5.78
C ASP A 244 -10.72 -23.87 -7.16
N TYR A 245 -11.46 -23.40 -8.17
CA TYR A 245 -11.27 -23.82 -9.55
C TYR A 245 -9.85 -23.48 -10.05
N PHE A 246 -9.44 -22.22 -9.90
CA PHE A 246 -8.11 -21.77 -10.35
C PHE A 246 -6.97 -22.38 -9.54
N TRP A 247 -7.15 -22.56 -8.24
CA TRP A 247 -6.15 -23.16 -7.36
C TRP A 247 -5.80 -24.61 -7.77
N LYS A 248 -6.78 -25.35 -8.30
CA LYS A 248 -6.53 -26.68 -8.87
C LYS A 248 -5.95 -26.58 -10.29
N LEU A 249 -6.54 -25.73 -11.14
CA LEU A 249 -6.14 -25.57 -12.53
C LEU A 249 -4.67 -25.16 -12.69
N ARG A 250 -4.11 -24.38 -11.74
CA ARG A 250 -2.70 -23.94 -11.78
C ARG A 250 -1.69 -25.08 -11.86
N LEU A 251 -2.06 -26.27 -11.38
CA LEU A 251 -1.21 -27.47 -11.39
C LEU A 251 -1.05 -28.09 -12.78
N THR A 252 -1.99 -27.84 -13.69
CA THR A 252 -2.06 -28.51 -14.99
C THR A 252 -2.11 -27.56 -16.18
N ALA A 253 -2.50 -26.29 -15.97
CA ALA A 253 -2.59 -25.31 -17.05
C ALA A 253 -1.24 -24.67 -17.43
N CYS A 254 -0.23 -24.80 -16.58
CA CYS A 254 1.11 -24.25 -16.78
C CYS A 254 2.14 -25.37 -16.68
N ASP A 255 3.23 -25.26 -17.44
CA ASP A 255 4.38 -26.17 -17.37
C ASP A 255 5.67 -25.34 -17.30
N PRO A 256 6.30 -25.20 -16.10
CA PRO A 256 5.93 -25.81 -14.82
C PRO A 256 4.62 -25.25 -14.21
N PRO A 257 4.03 -25.91 -13.18
CA PRO A 257 2.84 -25.42 -12.49
C PRO A 257 2.93 -23.95 -12.07
N CYS A 258 1.87 -23.19 -12.32
CA CYS A 258 1.84 -21.77 -11.96
C CYS A 258 1.93 -21.62 -10.44
N PRO A 259 2.91 -20.85 -9.92
CA PRO A 259 3.09 -20.66 -8.47
C PRO A 259 1.88 -20.01 -7.78
N THR A 260 1.09 -19.23 -8.49
CA THR A 260 -0.07 -18.52 -7.93
C THR A 260 -1.19 -18.28 -8.95
N VAL A 261 -2.31 -17.75 -8.47
CA VAL A 261 -3.46 -17.30 -9.25
C VAL A 261 -3.94 -15.93 -8.74
N ALA A 262 -4.58 -15.15 -9.59
CA ALA A 262 -5.35 -13.98 -9.18
C ALA A 262 -6.78 -14.03 -9.71
N ILE A 263 -7.71 -13.81 -8.79
CA ILE A 263 -9.15 -13.77 -9.08
C ILE A 263 -9.68 -12.35 -9.24
N ALA A 264 -8.80 -11.34 -9.26
CA ALA A 264 -9.14 -9.96 -9.53
C ALA A 264 -7.95 -9.17 -10.08
N HIS A 265 -8.23 -7.98 -10.61
CA HIS A 265 -7.24 -7.02 -11.10
C HIS A 265 -7.91 -5.64 -11.31
N HIS A 266 -7.11 -4.57 -11.35
CA HIS A 266 -7.60 -3.21 -11.63
C HIS A 266 -8.09 -2.97 -13.06
N ARG A 267 -7.73 -3.84 -14.01
CA ARG A 267 -8.06 -3.70 -15.44
C ARG A 267 -9.52 -4.05 -15.77
N VAL A 268 -10.48 -3.41 -15.12
CA VAL A 268 -11.93 -3.69 -15.24
C VAL A 268 -12.47 -3.64 -16.67
N LYS A 269 -11.82 -2.88 -17.57
CA LYS A 269 -12.17 -2.83 -19.00
C LYS A 269 -11.96 -4.17 -19.72
N LEU A 270 -11.13 -5.08 -19.19
CA LEU A 270 -11.00 -6.43 -19.74
C LEU A 270 -12.31 -7.23 -19.64
N ALA A 271 -13.24 -6.80 -18.78
CA ALA A 271 -14.55 -7.40 -18.58
C ALA A 271 -15.68 -6.71 -19.38
N ASP A 272 -15.35 -5.84 -20.35
CA ASP A 272 -16.33 -5.01 -21.07
C ASP A 272 -16.83 -5.67 -22.36
N TYR A 273 -17.23 -6.94 -22.27
CA TYR A 273 -17.93 -7.66 -23.33
C TYR A 273 -18.66 -8.88 -22.74
N ASP A 274 -19.65 -9.38 -23.49
CA ASP A 274 -20.44 -10.56 -23.11
C ASP A 274 -19.52 -11.75 -22.86
N ASP A 275 -19.83 -12.59 -21.86
CA ASP A 275 -19.08 -13.80 -21.45
C ASP A 275 -17.70 -13.60 -20.79
N ALA A 276 -17.20 -12.37 -20.60
CA ALA A 276 -15.85 -12.14 -20.06
C ALA A 276 -15.59 -12.83 -18.69
N TYR A 277 -16.64 -13.10 -17.92
CA TYR A 277 -16.58 -13.85 -16.66
C TYR A 277 -16.22 -15.34 -16.84
N ARG A 278 -16.32 -15.90 -18.05
CA ARG A 278 -15.93 -17.27 -18.39
C ARG A 278 -14.51 -17.37 -18.94
N HIS A 279 -13.75 -16.28 -18.90
CA HIS A 279 -12.44 -16.19 -19.52
C HIS A 279 -11.30 -15.95 -18.53
N TYR A 280 -10.13 -16.51 -18.84
CA TYR A 280 -8.90 -16.31 -18.08
C TYR A 280 -7.67 -16.28 -18.99
N HIS A 281 -6.53 -15.95 -18.38
CA HIS A 281 -5.25 -15.79 -19.02
C HIS A 281 -4.15 -16.45 -18.19
N ILE A 282 -3.05 -16.82 -18.86
CA ILE A 282 -1.78 -17.19 -18.24
C ILE A 282 -0.75 -16.16 -18.69
N GLY A 283 0.09 -15.70 -17.77
CA GLY A 283 1.21 -14.84 -18.08
C GLY A 283 1.95 -14.37 -16.83
N PRO A 284 3.00 -13.57 -17.01
CA PRO A 284 3.80 -13.07 -15.90
C PRO A 284 3.00 -12.11 -15.02
N TRP A 285 3.29 -12.10 -13.73
CA TRP A 285 2.71 -11.09 -12.85
C TRP A 285 3.24 -9.68 -13.19
N SER A 286 2.32 -8.74 -13.34
CA SER A 286 2.60 -7.39 -13.86
C SER A 286 2.81 -6.32 -12.77
N GLY A 287 2.89 -6.70 -11.50
CA GLY A 287 2.97 -5.79 -10.34
C GLY A 287 1.65 -5.03 -10.07
N SER A 288 0.99 -4.54 -11.11
CA SER A 288 -0.31 -3.85 -11.09
C SER A 288 -1.52 -4.72 -10.72
N THR A 289 -1.30 -5.99 -10.38
CA THR A 289 -2.34 -6.92 -9.92
C THR A 289 -2.13 -7.19 -8.44
N ASN A 290 -2.53 -6.22 -7.61
CA ASN A 290 -2.44 -6.27 -6.15
C ASN A 290 -3.78 -6.64 -5.48
N ILE A 291 -4.87 -6.72 -6.25
CA ILE A 291 -6.19 -7.15 -5.78
C ILE A 291 -6.38 -8.63 -6.06
N GLY A 292 -6.85 -9.36 -5.05
CA GLY A 292 -7.27 -10.75 -5.21
C GLY A 292 -6.11 -11.66 -5.60
N LEU A 293 -4.92 -11.32 -5.12
CA LEU A 293 -3.71 -12.13 -5.22
C LEU A 293 -3.72 -13.18 -4.12
N ILE A 294 -3.31 -14.39 -4.47
CA ILE A 294 -3.26 -15.52 -3.57
C ILE A 294 -1.81 -15.89 -3.28
N PHE A 295 -1.53 -16.28 -2.05
CA PHE A 295 -0.22 -16.81 -1.68
C PHE A 295 -0.40 -18.18 -1.05
N SER A 296 0.44 -19.12 -1.48
CA SER A 296 0.74 -20.36 -0.74
C SER A 296 1.90 -20.13 0.21
N TYR A 297 2.13 -21.13 1.07
CA TYR A 297 3.34 -21.19 1.88
C TYR A 297 4.63 -21.23 1.04
N ASP A 298 4.63 -21.89 -0.11
CA ASP A 298 5.79 -21.91 -1.00
C ASP A 298 6.07 -20.52 -1.57
N ASN A 299 5.03 -19.78 -1.96
CA ASN A 299 5.20 -18.38 -2.38
C ASN A 299 5.74 -17.52 -1.22
N TYR A 300 5.27 -17.77 0.01
CA TYR A 300 5.79 -17.10 1.20
C TYR A 300 7.28 -17.35 1.40
N LEU A 301 7.74 -18.60 1.30
CA LEU A 301 9.16 -18.93 1.43
C LEU A 301 10.01 -18.21 0.38
N THR A 302 9.55 -18.20 -0.88
CA THR A 302 10.21 -17.47 -1.97
C THR A 302 10.31 -15.97 -1.66
N VAL A 303 9.20 -15.35 -1.28
CA VAL A 303 9.14 -13.91 -0.96
C VAL A 303 9.99 -13.57 0.28
N ALA A 304 9.92 -14.39 1.33
CA ALA A 304 10.62 -14.17 2.59
C ALA A 304 12.15 -14.34 2.45
N ASN A 305 12.60 -15.30 1.64
CA ASN A 305 14.03 -15.47 1.33
C ASN A 305 14.59 -14.26 0.56
N CYS A 306 13.74 -13.59 -0.21
CA CYS A 306 14.06 -12.36 -0.93
C CYS A 306 13.72 -11.07 -0.16
N SER A 307 13.51 -11.17 1.15
CA SER A 307 13.13 -10.04 2.02
C SER A 307 14.07 -8.83 1.92
N GLN A 308 15.35 -9.07 1.62
CA GLN A 308 16.31 -7.99 1.45
C GLN A 308 15.92 -7.08 0.28
N VAL A 309 15.47 -7.64 -0.84
CA VAL A 309 14.97 -6.84 -1.98
C VAL A 309 13.75 -6.03 -1.56
N PHE A 310 12.76 -6.66 -0.94
CA PHE A 310 11.55 -5.98 -0.47
C PHE A 310 11.85 -4.77 0.43
N CYS A 311 12.76 -4.95 1.39
CA CYS A 311 13.09 -3.91 2.35
C CYS A 311 14.00 -2.81 1.77
N ASP A 312 14.74 -3.06 0.68
CA ASP A 312 15.78 -2.16 0.18
C ASP A 312 15.39 -1.40 -1.09
N VAL A 313 14.46 -1.93 -1.89
CA VAL A 313 13.89 -1.17 -3.01
C VAL A 313 13.24 0.12 -2.51
N ASP A 314 13.55 1.22 -3.17
CA ASP A 314 13.02 2.54 -2.81
C ASP A 314 11.63 2.71 -3.40
N ASP A 315 10.70 1.89 -2.91
CA ASP A 315 9.30 1.92 -3.29
C ASP A 315 8.43 1.70 -2.06
N TYR A 316 7.64 2.69 -1.66
CA TYR A 316 6.73 2.56 -0.52
C TYR A 316 5.51 1.68 -0.82
N ASN A 317 5.28 1.28 -2.07
CA ASN A 317 4.17 0.40 -2.43
C ASN A 317 4.60 -1.06 -2.24
N TRP A 318 3.83 -1.80 -1.45
CA TRP A 318 4.16 -3.19 -1.12
C TRP A 318 4.10 -4.10 -2.34
N ASP A 319 3.16 -3.86 -3.24
CA ASP A 319 2.91 -4.63 -4.46
C ASP A 319 4.04 -4.44 -5.47
N TRP A 320 4.47 -3.21 -5.74
CA TRP A 320 5.66 -2.97 -6.55
C TRP A 320 6.93 -3.53 -5.89
N SER A 321 7.02 -3.50 -4.56
CA SER A 321 8.14 -4.13 -3.85
C SER A 321 8.16 -5.65 -4.04
N VAL A 322 7.01 -6.33 -4.03
CA VAL A 322 6.93 -7.76 -4.36
C VAL A 322 7.22 -7.98 -5.85
N TYR A 323 6.80 -7.08 -6.75
CA TYR A 323 7.18 -7.15 -8.17
C TYR A 323 8.69 -7.15 -8.36
N PHE A 324 9.40 -6.27 -7.64
CA PHE A 324 10.86 -6.25 -7.68
C PHE A 324 11.48 -7.52 -7.10
N ILE A 325 10.88 -8.19 -6.11
CA ILE A 325 11.33 -9.53 -5.69
C ILE A 325 11.27 -10.49 -6.88
N MET A 326 10.10 -10.58 -7.53
CA MET A 326 9.89 -11.55 -8.61
C MET A 326 10.81 -11.31 -9.80
N ASN A 327 11.22 -10.06 -10.06
CA ASN A 327 12.06 -9.72 -11.21
C ASN A 327 13.56 -9.59 -10.88
N ARG A 328 13.95 -9.40 -9.61
CA ARG A 328 15.36 -9.17 -9.22
C ARG A 328 15.95 -10.26 -8.33
N CYS A 329 15.14 -11.12 -7.73
CA CYS A 329 15.60 -12.16 -6.80
C CYS A 329 15.18 -13.57 -7.20
N VAL A 330 14.01 -13.73 -7.80
CA VAL A 330 13.52 -15.04 -8.25
C VAL A 330 14.10 -15.35 -9.63
N GLU A 331 14.79 -16.48 -9.76
CA GLU A 331 15.47 -16.87 -11.01
C GLU A 331 14.52 -17.46 -12.07
N THR A 332 13.39 -18.03 -11.64
CA THR A 332 12.41 -18.67 -12.53
C THR A 332 11.30 -17.70 -12.91
N GLU A 333 10.81 -17.79 -14.15
CA GLU A 333 9.65 -17.01 -14.59
C GLU A 333 8.43 -17.28 -13.69
N PHE A 334 7.86 -16.19 -13.14
CA PHE A 334 6.74 -16.26 -12.22
C PHE A 334 5.42 -16.06 -12.98
N GLU A 335 4.93 -17.14 -13.59
CA GLU A 335 3.64 -17.16 -14.27
C GLU A 335 2.45 -17.29 -13.30
N MET A 336 1.31 -16.75 -13.68
CA MET A 336 0.08 -16.85 -12.91
C MET A 336 -1.13 -17.07 -13.80
N LEU A 337 -2.13 -17.76 -13.26
CA LEU A 337 -3.49 -17.73 -13.81
C LEU A 337 -4.19 -16.47 -13.35
N MET A 338 -4.77 -15.72 -14.30
CA MET A 338 -5.51 -14.51 -14.01
C MET A 338 -6.88 -14.54 -14.67
N VAL A 339 -7.93 -14.28 -13.91
CA VAL A 339 -9.27 -14.09 -14.48
C VAL A 339 -9.30 -12.87 -15.40
N LYS A 340 -10.13 -12.90 -16.43
CA LYS A 340 -10.33 -11.72 -17.28
C LYS A 340 -11.33 -10.72 -16.68
N ALA A 341 -12.30 -11.23 -15.93
CA ALA A 341 -13.25 -10.42 -15.19
C ALA A 341 -13.08 -10.62 -13.68
N PRO A 342 -12.93 -9.53 -12.89
CA PRO A 342 -12.56 -9.62 -11.49
C PRO A 342 -13.72 -10.12 -10.61
N ARG A 343 -13.41 -11.00 -9.66
CA ARG A 343 -14.31 -11.48 -8.59
C ARG A 343 -14.22 -10.66 -7.31
N ILE A 344 -13.36 -9.65 -7.32
CA ILE A 344 -13.23 -8.67 -6.26
C ILE A 344 -13.18 -7.29 -6.93
N LEU A 345 -14.09 -6.41 -6.53
CA LEU A 345 -14.16 -5.04 -7.04
C LEU A 345 -13.40 -4.12 -6.08
N HIS A 346 -12.64 -3.18 -6.63
CA HIS A 346 -12.10 -2.06 -5.87
C HIS A 346 -13.12 -0.93 -5.85
N ILE A 347 -13.63 -0.60 -4.66
CA ILE A 347 -14.65 0.45 -4.48
C ILE A 347 -14.06 1.75 -3.90
N GLY A 348 -12.80 1.73 -3.47
CA GLY A 348 -12.05 2.88 -2.95
C GLY A 348 -11.39 3.73 -4.03
N ASN A 349 -12.18 4.35 -4.90
CA ASN A 349 -11.65 5.23 -5.97
C ASN A 349 -11.46 6.70 -5.54
N CYS A 350 -11.65 7.01 -4.25
CA CYS A 350 -11.45 8.32 -3.65
C CYS A 350 -11.04 8.19 -2.18
N ALA A 351 -10.45 9.25 -1.62
CA ALA A 351 -9.97 9.30 -0.23
C ALA A 351 -8.96 8.20 0.19
N GLY A 352 -8.24 7.64 -0.78
CA GLY A 352 -7.08 6.77 -0.54
C GLY A 352 -5.75 7.53 -0.67
N LEU A 353 -4.63 6.91 -0.30
CA LEU A 353 -3.29 7.53 -0.32
C LEU A 353 -2.88 8.14 -1.67
N HIS A 354 -3.42 7.61 -2.77
CA HIS A 354 -3.11 8.06 -4.13
C HIS A 354 -4.15 9.02 -4.71
N HIS A 355 -5.17 9.40 -3.93
CA HIS A 355 -6.24 10.29 -4.35
C HIS A 355 -6.09 11.65 -3.67
N GLY A 356 -6.07 12.72 -4.45
CA GLY A 356 -5.99 14.09 -3.92
C GLY A 356 -7.30 14.61 -3.29
N LYS A 357 -8.32 13.75 -3.14
CA LYS A 357 -9.64 14.11 -2.58
C LYS A 357 -9.75 13.62 -1.13
N THR A 358 -10.36 14.42 -0.27
CA THR A 358 -10.64 14.03 1.13
C THR A 358 -11.81 13.04 1.23
N ASP A 359 -12.00 12.44 2.42
CA ASP A 359 -13.17 11.60 2.71
C ASP A 359 -14.49 12.36 2.51
N GLU A 360 -14.53 13.65 2.83
CA GLU A 360 -15.71 14.52 2.68
C GLU A 360 -16.06 14.79 1.21
N GLU A 361 -15.04 14.78 0.34
CA GLU A 361 -15.19 14.95 -1.12
C GLU A 361 -15.49 13.62 -1.85
N CYS A 362 -15.48 12.50 -1.11
CA CYS A 362 -15.62 11.16 -1.64
C CYS A 362 -17.05 10.64 -1.46
N ASP A 363 -17.74 10.38 -2.58
CA ASP A 363 -19.06 9.75 -2.57
C ASP A 363 -18.93 8.22 -2.43
N MET A 364 -18.55 7.78 -1.23
CA MET A 364 -18.39 6.36 -0.90
C MET A 364 -19.70 5.59 -1.08
N ALA A 365 -20.83 6.22 -0.75
CA ALA A 365 -22.16 5.61 -0.86
C ALA A 365 -22.50 5.26 -2.32
N ARG A 366 -22.19 6.15 -3.27
CA ARG A 366 -22.36 5.88 -4.71
C ARG A 366 -21.48 4.73 -5.17
N ASN A 367 -20.20 4.69 -4.79
CA ASN A 367 -19.30 3.58 -5.18
C ASN A 367 -19.83 2.22 -4.68
N ILE A 368 -20.29 2.16 -3.43
CA ILE A 368 -20.88 0.96 -2.83
C ILE A 368 -22.18 0.58 -3.58
N ALA A 369 -23.02 1.55 -3.91
CA ALA A 369 -24.26 1.32 -4.66
C ALA A 369 -23.98 0.80 -6.09
N GLU A 370 -22.96 1.31 -6.76
CA GLU A 370 -22.52 0.84 -8.07
C GLU A 370 -22.01 -0.61 -8.01
N ALA A 371 -21.24 -0.97 -6.98
CA ALA A 371 -20.79 -2.35 -6.75
C ALA A 371 -21.98 -3.30 -6.55
N LYS A 372 -22.92 -2.94 -5.66
CA LYS A 372 -24.16 -3.70 -5.42
C LYS A 372 -24.99 -3.86 -6.70
N LYS A 373 -25.13 -2.79 -7.49
CA LYS A 373 -25.85 -2.82 -8.79
C LYS A 373 -25.15 -3.75 -9.79
N LYS A 374 -23.82 -3.72 -9.86
CA LYS A 374 -23.03 -4.60 -10.73
C LYS A 374 -23.23 -6.06 -10.33
N VAL A 375 -23.10 -6.41 -9.05
CA VAL A 375 -23.32 -7.78 -8.57
C VAL A 375 -24.73 -8.25 -8.90
N LYS A 376 -25.76 -7.45 -8.62
CA LYS A 376 -27.15 -7.78 -8.96
C LYS A 376 -27.35 -8.05 -10.46
N LYS A 377 -26.71 -7.27 -11.33
CA LYS A 377 -26.73 -7.47 -12.79
C LYS A 377 -26.11 -8.82 -13.16
N LEU A 378 -24.91 -9.12 -12.66
CA LEU A 378 -24.19 -10.36 -12.95
C LEU A 378 -24.97 -11.60 -12.48
N THR A 379 -25.56 -11.53 -11.28
CA THR A 379 -26.43 -12.60 -10.76
C THR A 379 -27.64 -12.81 -11.67
N LYS A 380 -28.32 -11.74 -12.08
CA LYS A 380 -29.51 -11.84 -12.95
C LYS A 380 -29.18 -12.44 -14.32
N ASN A 381 -27.98 -12.15 -14.84
CA ASN A 381 -27.53 -12.61 -16.14
C ASN A 381 -26.98 -14.05 -16.12
N GLY A 382 -26.71 -14.64 -14.95
CA GLY A 382 -26.05 -15.94 -14.86
C GLY A 382 -24.55 -15.89 -15.24
N ASP A 383 -23.92 -14.73 -15.06
CA ASP A 383 -22.49 -14.52 -15.35
C ASP A 383 -21.58 -15.07 -14.23
N LEU A 384 -22.13 -15.26 -13.03
CA LEU A 384 -21.44 -15.84 -11.86
C LEU A 384 -21.56 -17.36 -11.85
N PHE A 385 -20.61 -18.03 -11.17
CA PHE A 385 -20.54 -19.50 -11.09
C PHE A 385 -20.48 -20.17 -12.48
N PRO A 386 -19.51 -19.78 -13.34
CA PRO A 386 -19.32 -20.43 -14.63
C PRO A 386 -19.01 -21.92 -14.45
N VAL A 387 -19.60 -22.76 -15.30
CA VAL A 387 -19.36 -24.21 -15.31
C VAL A 387 -17.98 -24.54 -15.89
N ASP A 388 -17.58 -23.79 -16.92
CA ASP A 388 -16.30 -23.93 -17.61
C ASP A 388 -15.63 -22.57 -17.77
N MET A 389 -14.29 -22.60 -17.78
CA MET A 389 -13.44 -21.44 -18.01
C MET A 389 -12.58 -21.67 -19.26
N GLU A 390 -12.50 -20.66 -20.13
CA GLU A 390 -11.73 -20.72 -21.37
C GLU A 390 -10.51 -19.81 -21.32
N GLN A 391 -9.34 -20.35 -21.69
CA GLN A 391 -8.11 -19.59 -21.79
C GLN A 391 -8.15 -18.67 -23.02
N ARG A 392 -7.82 -17.40 -22.82
CA ARG A 392 -7.60 -16.42 -23.89
C ARG A 392 -6.14 -16.00 -23.90
N ARG A 393 -5.60 -15.63 -25.06
CA ARG A 393 -4.25 -15.06 -25.15
C ARG A 393 -4.22 -13.69 -24.47
N ALA A 394 -3.17 -13.43 -23.69
CA ALA A 394 -2.93 -12.15 -23.03
C ALA A 394 -1.77 -11.39 -23.65
N THR A 395 -1.97 -10.88 -24.87
CA THR A 395 -0.94 -10.10 -25.59
C THR A 395 -0.47 -8.87 -24.80
N TRP A 396 -1.35 -8.29 -23.98
CA TRP A 396 -1.05 -7.15 -23.10
C TRP A 396 -0.12 -7.49 -21.92
N MET A 397 0.02 -8.77 -21.55
CA MET A 397 0.93 -9.21 -20.48
C MET A 397 2.38 -9.32 -20.97
N GLN A 398 2.60 -9.43 -22.29
CA GLN A 398 3.92 -9.63 -22.88
C GLN A 398 4.69 -8.33 -23.16
N GLN A 399 4.03 -7.17 -23.08
CA GLN A 399 4.58 -5.86 -23.46
C GLN A 399 4.72 -4.92 -22.25
N GLN A 400 5.35 -5.37 -21.18
CA GLN A 400 5.56 -4.51 -20.01
C GLN A 400 6.97 -3.90 -20.05
N LYS A 401 7.02 -2.57 -20.07
CA LYS A 401 8.25 -1.84 -19.77
C LYS A 401 8.65 -2.16 -18.33
N GLU A 402 9.94 -2.35 -18.09
CA GLU A 402 10.46 -2.54 -16.74
C GLU A 402 9.97 -1.42 -15.81
N GLN A 403 9.43 -1.82 -14.66
CA GLN A 403 8.91 -0.87 -13.68
C GLN A 403 10.05 -0.09 -13.03
N VAL A 404 9.86 1.21 -12.87
CA VAL A 404 10.76 2.08 -12.09
C VAL A 404 10.23 2.23 -10.67
N GLU A 405 11.14 2.26 -9.70
CA GLU A 405 10.86 2.47 -8.29
C GLU A 405 10.15 3.83 -8.06
N ASN A 406 9.07 3.83 -7.26
CA ASN A 406 8.23 5.01 -7.02
C ASN A 406 8.76 5.97 -5.92
N GLY A 407 9.85 5.63 -5.23
CA GLY A 407 10.40 6.42 -4.13
C GLY A 407 9.65 6.23 -2.80
N GLY A 408 9.77 7.21 -1.91
CA GLY A 408 9.10 7.22 -0.61
C GLY A 408 9.61 6.20 0.43
N TRP A 409 10.69 5.46 0.13
CA TRP A 409 11.26 4.42 1.00
C TRP A 409 12.79 4.54 1.12
N GLY A 410 13.30 5.77 1.01
CA GLY A 410 14.73 6.10 1.15
C GLY A 410 15.25 6.07 2.59
N ASP A 411 14.37 6.22 3.59
CA ASP A 411 14.77 6.36 4.99
C ASP A 411 15.31 5.03 5.55
N TRP A 412 16.56 5.05 6.02
CA TRP A 412 17.24 3.87 6.57
C TRP A 412 16.51 3.24 7.75
N ARG A 413 15.73 4.01 8.53
CA ARG A 413 14.98 3.51 9.69
C ARG A 413 13.83 2.62 9.27
N ASP A 414 13.10 2.99 8.20
CA ASP A 414 12.02 2.16 7.66
C ASP A 414 12.57 0.84 7.10
N ARG A 415 13.70 0.90 6.37
CA ARG A 415 14.40 -0.30 5.88
C ARG A 415 14.88 -1.20 7.03
N GLN A 416 15.44 -0.60 8.09
CA GLN A 416 15.88 -1.35 9.26
C GLN A 416 14.71 -1.98 10.03
N LEU A 417 13.59 -1.27 10.19
CA LEU A 417 12.39 -1.80 10.81
C LEU A 417 11.80 -2.95 9.99
N CYS A 418 11.73 -2.81 8.67
CA CYS A 418 11.33 -3.87 7.75
C CYS A 418 12.17 -5.15 7.94
N ARG A 419 13.50 -5.02 7.95
CA ARG A 419 14.42 -6.14 8.19
C ARG A 419 14.26 -6.73 9.61
N SER A 420 14.01 -5.89 10.61
CA SER A 420 13.76 -6.33 11.99
C SER A 420 12.47 -7.13 12.11
N ILE A 421 11.41 -6.71 11.41
CA ILE A 421 10.15 -7.47 11.29
C ILE A 421 10.46 -8.85 10.71
N THR A 422 11.17 -8.92 9.58
CA THR A 422 11.53 -10.21 8.96
C THR A 422 12.28 -11.13 9.91
N LYS A 423 13.33 -10.63 10.57
CA LYS A 423 14.12 -11.41 11.54
C LYS A 423 13.27 -11.94 12.70
N SER A 424 12.28 -11.17 13.17
CA SER A 424 11.42 -11.58 14.27
C SER A 424 10.51 -12.77 13.95
N PHE A 425 10.28 -13.03 12.66
CA PHE A 425 9.42 -14.11 12.17
C PHE A 425 10.19 -15.29 11.60
N ILE A 426 11.27 -15.05 10.83
CA ILE A 426 12.06 -16.15 10.22
C ILE A 426 12.66 -17.07 11.30
N GLY A 427 13.05 -16.55 12.47
CA GLY A 427 13.52 -17.39 13.58
C GLY A 427 12.45 -18.29 14.22
N ARG A 428 11.19 -18.25 13.76
CA ARG A 428 10.06 -19.03 14.26
C ARG A 428 9.51 -20.03 13.25
N VAL A 429 9.97 -19.95 11.99
CA VAL A 429 9.68 -20.89 10.91
C VAL A 429 10.76 -21.97 10.95
#